data_AF-A0A1B7X3S8-F1
#
_entry.id   AF-A0A1B7X3S8-F1
#
_cell.length_a   1.000
_cell.length_b   1.000
_cell.length_c   1.000
_cell.angle_alpha   90.00
_cell.angle_beta   90.00
_cell.angle_gamma   90.00
#
_symmetry.space_group_name_H-M   'P 1'
#
loop_
_entity.id
_entity.type
_entity.pdbx_description
1 polymer ?
#
loop_
_entity_poly.entity_id
_entity_poly.type
_entity_poly.pdbx_seq_one_letter_code
_entity_poly.pdbx_strand_id
1 'polypeptide(L)'
;MNAQFKEIAKEAFIIAYKENFGNITISCEASGVGRTQYKTWLKDDADFAKRLAEIEPEEIMLDFGEQKLMERIARGDTLATMFLLKTRGKRRGYIEKTEVAHEGDVVKQITVNVVKPNQIGDIMKQIDGDEHKALPEGEIINFDTQTEPGMVVPAYKAGESDEIPLYNHDKGELLDINEDGEYEE
;
A
#
# COMPACT_ATOMS: atom_id res chain seq x y z
N MET A 1 23.81 -35.72 23.11
CA MET A 1 22.57 -35.58 22.33
C MET A 1 22.79 -36.32 21.01
N ASN A 2 22.07 -37.41 20.74
CA ASN A 2 22.35 -38.26 19.57
C ASN A 2 22.15 -37.44 18.28
N ALA A 3 23.01 -37.65 17.28
CA ALA A 3 22.96 -36.96 15.99
C ALA A 3 21.55 -37.00 15.35
N GLN A 4 20.83 -38.10 15.54
CA GLN A 4 19.45 -38.26 15.08
C GLN A 4 18.48 -37.22 15.66
N PHE A 5 18.57 -36.89 16.96
CA PHE A 5 17.70 -35.86 17.57
C PHE A 5 18.00 -34.47 16.99
N LYS A 6 19.25 -34.20 16.64
CA LYS A 6 19.65 -32.93 16.03
C LYS A 6 19.04 -32.76 14.63
N GLU A 7 19.02 -33.81 13.83
CA GLU A 7 18.39 -33.77 12.50
C GLU A 7 16.87 -33.63 12.59
N ILE A 8 16.21 -34.34 13.50
CA ILE A 8 14.76 -34.19 13.74
C ILE A 8 14.43 -32.74 14.13
N ALA A 9 15.23 -32.11 14.99
CA ALA A 9 15.01 -30.72 15.40
C ALA A 9 15.19 -29.72 14.24
N LYS A 10 16.15 -29.96 13.34
CA LYS A 10 16.34 -29.15 12.12
C LYS A 10 15.17 -29.30 11.16
N GLU A 11 14.70 -30.52 10.93
CA GLU A 11 13.54 -30.77 10.06
C GLU A 11 12.28 -30.13 10.64
N ALA A 12 12.04 -30.27 11.95
CA ALA A 12 10.95 -29.60 12.65
C ALA A 12 11.03 -28.07 12.51
N PHE A 13 12.24 -27.48 12.62
CA PHE A 13 12.44 -26.05 12.39
C PHE A 13 12.09 -25.65 10.95
N ILE A 14 12.53 -26.41 9.94
CA ILE A 14 12.24 -26.13 8.53
C ILE A 14 10.72 -26.18 8.26
N ILE A 15 10.01 -27.15 8.84
CA ILE A 15 8.55 -27.25 8.71
C ILE A 15 7.89 -26.02 9.35
N ALA A 16 8.26 -25.69 10.58
CA ALA A 16 7.74 -24.51 11.26
C ALA A 16 8.08 -23.22 10.50
N TYR A 17 9.24 -23.14 9.84
CA TYR A 17 9.65 -22.00 9.02
C TYR A 17 8.75 -21.78 7.81
N LYS A 18 8.32 -22.88 7.15
CA LYS A 18 7.37 -22.83 6.04
C LYS A 18 5.97 -22.40 6.50
N GLU A 19 5.49 -22.97 7.61
CA GLU A 19 4.16 -22.67 8.14
C GLU A 19 4.04 -21.24 8.66
N ASN A 20 5.14 -20.66 9.16
CA ASN A 20 5.17 -19.32 9.72
C ASN A 20 5.71 -18.26 8.74
N PHE A 21 5.67 -18.53 7.44
CA PHE A 21 6.04 -17.58 6.38
C PHE A 21 7.42 -16.94 6.59
N GLY A 22 8.39 -17.73 7.06
CA GLY A 22 9.76 -17.28 7.24
C GLY A 22 10.04 -16.51 8.54
N ASN A 23 9.08 -16.43 9.46
CA ASN A 23 9.31 -15.79 10.75
C ASN A 23 10.19 -16.66 11.66
N ILE A 24 11.48 -16.32 11.76
CA ILE A 24 12.47 -17.07 12.56
C ILE A 24 12.08 -17.18 14.04
N THR A 25 11.51 -16.12 14.63
CA THR A 25 11.19 -16.12 16.07
C THR A 25 10.07 -17.11 16.38
N ILE A 26 8.98 -17.04 15.62
CA ILE A 26 7.83 -17.96 15.79
C ILE A 26 8.25 -19.39 15.43
N SER A 27 9.07 -19.56 14.40
CA SER A 27 9.57 -20.88 14.00
C SER A 27 10.47 -21.52 15.05
N CYS A 28 11.34 -20.73 15.70
CA CYS A 28 12.14 -21.16 16.84
C CYS A 28 11.26 -21.61 18.02
N GLU A 29 10.21 -20.86 18.32
CA GLU A 29 9.26 -21.19 19.39
C GLU A 29 8.48 -22.46 19.08
N ALA A 30 7.92 -22.57 17.88
CA ALA A 30 7.12 -23.72 17.44
C ALA A 30 7.94 -25.02 17.35
N SER A 31 9.21 -24.94 16.97
CA SER A 31 10.11 -26.10 16.90
C SER A 31 10.83 -26.42 18.21
N GLY A 32 10.68 -25.59 19.26
CA GLY A 32 11.38 -25.75 20.54
C GLY A 32 12.90 -25.52 20.45
N VAL A 33 13.36 -24.79 19.42
CA VAL A 33 14.78 -24.53 19.17
C VAL A 33 15.14 -23.10 19.56
N GLY A 34 16.18 -22.95 20.37
CA GLY A 34 16.68 -21.61 20.72
C GLY A 34 17.31 -20.90 19.52
N ARG A 35 17.15 -19.57 19.43
CA ARG A 35 17.70 -18.75 18.33
C ARG A 35 19.22 -18.86 18.17
N THR A 36 19.93 -19.15 19.26
CA THR A 36 21.39 -19.43 19.23
C THR A 36 21.69 -20.73 18.50
N GLN A 37 20.92 -21.80 18.73
CA GLN A 37 21.10 -23.08 18.04
C GLN A 37 20.86 -22.95 16.55
N TYR A 38 19.82 -22.21 16.16
CA TYR A 38 19.57 -21.86 14.75
C TYR A 38 20.80 -21.20 14.10
N LYS A 39 21.38 -20.18 14.75
CA LYS A 39 22.59 -19.50 14.24
C LYS A 39 23.79 -20.44 14.14
N THR A 40 23.93 -21.37 15.07
CA THR A 40 24.97 -22.41 15.03
C THR A 40 24.75 -23.33 13.83
N TRP A 41 23.53 -23.78 13.59
CA TRP A 41 23.22 -24.65 12.44
C TRP A 41 23.47 -23.95 11.11
N LEU A 42 23.14 -22.65 11.00
CA LEU A 42 23.41 -21.88 9.79
C LEU A 42 24.91 -21.77 9.46
N LYS A 43 25.79 -21.82 10.46
CA LYS A 43 27.25 -21.73 10.29
C LYS A 43 27.90 -23.09 10.07
N ASP A 44 27.47 -24.08 10.85
CA ASP A 44 28.12 -25.38 10.92
C ASP A 44 27.59 -26.36 9.86
N ASP A 45 26.38 -26.11 9.32
CA ASP A 45 25.69 -26.98 8.39
C ASP A 45 25.24 -26.23 7.13
N ALA A 46 26.03 -26.41 6.05
CA ALA A 46 25.76 -25.80 4.76
C ALA A 46 24.50 -26.37 4.08
N ASP A 47 24.17 -27.64 4.30
CA ASP A 47 22.98 -28.26 3.73
C ASP A 47 21.71 -27.68 4.36
N PHE A 48 21.72 -27.46 5.68
CA PHE A 48 20.63 -26.77 6.37
C PHE A 48 20.44 -25.34 5.86
N ALA A 49 21.53 -24.58 5.71
CA ALA A 49 21.48 -23.22 5.18
C ALA A 49 20.93 -23.18 3.74
N LYS A 50 21.35 -24.14 2.89
CA LYS A 50 20.86 -24.26 1.52
C LYS A 50 19.37 -24.56 1.47
N ARG A 51 18.89 -25.54 2.25
CA ARG A 51 17.46 -25.89 2.33
C ARG A 51 16.61 -24.71 2.79
N LEU A 52 17.12 -23.90 3.71
CA LEU A 52 16.41 -22.71 4.18
C LEU A 52 16.35 -21.62 3.12
N ALA A 53 17.41 -21.45 2.33
CA ALA A 53 17.48 -20.50 1.22
C ALA A 53 16.63 -20.91 0.00
N GLU A 54 16.41 -22.22 -0.20
CA GLU A 54 15.49 -22.75 -1.22
C GLU A 54 14.01 -22.51 -0.88
N ILE A 55 13.70 -22.15 0.36
CA ILE A 55 12.34 -21.81 0.77
C ILE A 55 12.13 -20.34 0.48
N GLU A 56 11.14 -20.03 -0.36
CA GLU A 56 10.70 -18.67 -0.67
C GLU A 56 9.46 -18.35 0.18
N PRO A 57 9.60 -17.73 1.37
CA PRO A 57 8.47 -17.56 2.28
C PRO A 57 7.45 -16.54 1.77
N GLU A 58 7.91 -15.61 0.92
CA GLU A 58 7.07 -14.59 0.28
C GLU A 58 6.04 -15.24 -0.66
N GLU A 59 6.45 -16.18 -1.51
CA GLU A 59 5.54 -16.91 -2.40
C GLU A 59 4.53 -17.76 -1.61
N ILE A 60 4.98 -18.44 -0.55
CA ILE A 60 4.09 -19.20 0.35
C ILE A 60 3.05 -18.28 1.01
N MET A 61 3.46 -17.08 1.42
CA MET A 61 2.57 -16.08 2.00
C MET A 61 1.55 -15.57 0.98
N LEU A 62 1.97 -15.35 -0.26
CA LEU A 62 1.10 -14.94 -1.36
C LEU A 62 0.07 -16.03 -1.67
N ASP A 63 0.50 -17.28 -1.86
CA ASP A 63 -0.39 -18.43 -2.09
C ASP A 63 -1.44 -18.56 -0.97
N PHE A 64 -1.00 -18.41 0.29
CA PHE A 64 -1.92 -18.42 1.43
C PHE A 64 -2.92 -17.25 1.38
N GLY A 65 -2.46 -16.05 1.03
CA GLY A 65 -3.31 -14.88 0.83
C GLY A 65 -4.35 -15.09 -0.27
N GLU A 66 -3.95 -15.68 -1.40
CA GLU A 66 -4.83 -16.04 -2.51
C GLU A 66 -5.88 -17.05 -2.07
N GLN A 67 -5.48 -18.09 -1.33
CA GLN A 67 -6.42 -19.05 -0.76
C GLN A 67 -7.44 -18.35 0.15
N LYS A 68 -6.99 -17.45 1.04
CA LYS A 68 -7.90 -16.70 1.92
C LYS A 68 -8.81 -15.76 1.17
N LEU A 69 -8.33 -15.10 0.12
CA LEU A 69 -9.15 -14.28 -0.75
C LEU A 69 -10.27 -15.12 -1.39
N MET A 70 -9.94 -16.29 -1.93
CA MET A 70 -10.92 -17.19 -2.54
C MET A 70 -11.92 -17.74 -1.52
N GLU A 71 -11.48 -18.08 -0.30
CA GLU A 71 -12.38 -18.46 0.80
C GLU A 71 -13.36 -17.34 1.16
N ARG A 72 -12.92 -16.07 1.17
CA ARG A 72 -13.80 -14.92 1.43
C ARG A 72 -14.84 -14.72 0.33
N ILE A 73 -14.41 -14.81 -0.93
CA ILE A 73 -15.31 -14.75 -2.10
C ILE A 73 -16.37 -15.85 -2.03
N ALA A 74 -15.96 -17.08 -1.71
CA ALA A 74 -16.88 -18.21 -1.57
C ALA A 74 -17.93 -18.00 -0.47
N ARG A 75 -17.60 -17.24 0.59
CA ARG A 75 -18.53 -16.86 1.67
C ARG A 75 -19.43 -15.68 1.31
N GLY A 76 -19.30 -15.09 0.12
CA GLY A 76 -20.11 -13.97 -0.33
C GLY A 76 -19.59 -12.59 0.07
N ASP A 77 -18.31 -12.47 0.41
CA ASP A 77 -17.69 -11.16 0.66
C ASP A 77 -17.67 -10.33 -0.64
N THR A 78 -18.46 -9.24 -0.66
CA THR A 78 -18.63 -8.37 -1.82
C THR A 78 -17.39 -7.56 -2.14
N LEU A 79 -16.64 -7.12 -1.12
CA LEU A 79 -15.40 -6.36 -1.29
C LEU A 79 -14.30 -7.24 -1.88
N ALA A 80 -14.14 -8.47 -1.37
CA ALA A 80 -13.20 -9.44 -1.92
C ALA A 80 -13.51 -9.79 -3.39
N THR A 81 -14.80 -9.95 -3.71
CA THR A 81 -15.28 -10.22 -5.07
C THR A 81 -15.00 -9.02 -5.99
N MET A 82 -15.33 -7.82 -5.55
CA MET A 82 -15.05 -6.59 -6.31
C MET A 82 -13.55 -6.41 -6.55
N PHE A 83 -12.72 -6.64 -5.53
CA PHE A 83 -11.27 -6.56 -5.65
C PHE A 83 -10.71 -7.53 -6.71
N LEU A 84 -11.14 -8.79 -6.69
CA LEU A 84 -10.73 -9.78 -7.71
C LEU A 84 -11.16 -9.35 -9.12
N LEU A 85 -12.39 -8.87 -9.28
CA LEU A 85 -12.90 -8.43 -10.59
C LEU A 85 -12.19 -7.18 -11.09
N LYS A 86 -11.94 -6.18 -10.24
CA LYS A 86 -11.18 -4.96 -10.61
C LYS A 86 -9.74 -5.27 -11.01
N THR A 87 -9.09 -6.26 -10.39
CA THR A 87 -7.69 -6.58 -10.66
C THR A 87 -7.52 -7.57 -11.81
N ARG A 88 -8.27 -8.69 -11.82
CA ARG A 88 -8.15 -9.78 -12.80
C ARG A 88 -9.20 -9.72 -13.92
N GLY A 89 -10.32 -9.06 -13.68
CA GLY A 89 -11.43 -8.92 -14.62
C GLY A 89 -11.31 -7.74 -15.59
N LYS A 90 -10.20 -6.98 -15.60
CA LYS A 90 -10.03 -5.80 -16.48
C LYS A 90 -10.35 -6.08 -17.95
N ARG A 91 -9.92 -7.24 -18.47
CA ARG A 91 -10.22 -7.68 -19.85
C ARG A 91 -11.72 -7.87 -20.13
N ARG A 92 -12.53 -8.08 -19.09
CA ARG A 92 -14.00 -8.22 -19.17
C ARG A 92 -14.73 -6.89 -18.92
N GLY A 93 -14.01 -5.77 -18.81
CA GLY A 93 -14.61 -4.44 -18.65
C GLY A 93 -14.72 -3.94 -17.20
N TYR A 94 -14.18 -4.66 -16.22
CA TYR A 94 -14.08 -4.20 -14.83
C TYR A 94 -12.92 -3.20 -14.67
N ILE A 95 -13.03 -2.07 -15.38
CA ILE A 95 -12.03 -1.00 -15.39
C ILE A 95 -12.64 0.18 -14.66
N GLU A 96 -11.94 0.66 -13.64
CA GLU A 96 -12.23 1.92 -12.98
C GLU A 96 -11.76 3.06 -13.87
N LYS A 97 -12.70 3.84 -14.41
CA LYS A 97 -12.41 5.03 -15.20
C LYS A 97 -12.33 6.23 -14.27
N THR A 98 -11.21 6.93 -14.30
CA THR A 98 -11.08 8.23 -13.65
C THR A 98 -11.41 9.31 -14.68
N GLU A 99 -12.50 10.03 -14.48
CA GLU A 99 -12.79 11.23 -15.28
C GLU A 99 -11.97 12.40 -14.72
N VAL A 100 -10.90 12.77 -15.41
CA VAL A 100 -10.12 13.97 -15.10
C VAL A 100 -10.65 15.10 -15.98
N ALA A 101 -11.53 15.92 -15.41
CA ALA A 101 -12.02 17.13 -16.06
C ALA A 101 -10.86 18.12 -16.20
N HIS A 102 -10.43 18.37 -17.44
CA HIS A 102 -9.47 19.42 -17.75
C HIS A 102 -10.26 20.71 -18.03
N GLU A 103 -10.70 21.40 -16.98
CA GLU A 103 -11.15 22.79 -17.09
C GLU A 103 -9.93 23.71 -16.98
N GLY A 104 -9.30 23.96 -18.13
CA GLY A 104 -8.20 24.91 -18.25
C GLY A 104 -7.95 25.19 -19.72
N ASP A 105 -8.02 26.47 -20.10
CA ASP A 105 -7.81 26.94 -21.47
C ASP A 105 -6.41 26.52 -21.94
N VAL A 106 -6.33 25.44 -22.73
CA VAL A 106 -5.05 24.95 -23.27
C VAL A 106 -4.63 25.92 -24.36
N VAL A 107 -3.92 26.98 -23.96
CA VAL A 107 -3.33 27.95 -24.89
C VAL A 107 -2.23 27.23 -25.68
N LYS A 108 -2.62 26.58 -26.79
CA LYS A 108 -1.69 26.05 -27.79
C LYS A 108 -1.13 27.21 -28.62
N GLN A 109 -0.23 28.00 -28.04
CA GLN A 109 0.67 28.84 -28.82
C GLN A 109 2.11 28.35 -28.63
N ILE A 110 2.55 27.50 -29.55
CA ILE A 110 3.96 27.20 -29.72
C ILE A 110 4.54 28.30 -30.60
N THR A 111 5.15 29.30 -29.98
CA THR A 111 5.89 30.37 -30.68
C THR A 111 7.30 29.88 -30.96
N VAL A 112 7.58 29.50 -32.21
CA VAL A 112 8.95 29.13 -32.63
C VAL A 112 9.72 30.41 -32.95
N ASN A 113 10.63 30.81 -32.05
CA ASN A 113 11.58 31.88 -32.33
C ASN A 113 12.77 31.33 -33.11
N VAL A 114 12.92 31.75 -34.38
CA VAL A 114 14.11 31.47 -35.18
C VAL A 114 15.21 32.47 -34.81
N VAL A 115 16.23 32.01 -34.08
CA VAL A 115 17.38 32.84 -33.66
C VAL A 115 18.51 32.74 -34.70
N LYS A 116 19.08 33.87 -35.12
CA LYS A 116 20.23 33.92 -36.02
C LYS A 116 21.52 33.50 -35.27
N PRO A 117 22.46 32.79 -35.93
CA PRO A 117 23.58 32.10 -35.27
C PRO A 117 24.58 32.97 -34.51
N ASN A 118 24.54 34.30 -34.61
CA ASN A 118 25.51 35.21 -33.97
C ASN A 118 25.15 35.66 -32.54
N GLN A 119 24.08 35.15 -31.93
CA GLN A 119 23.71 35.45 -30.53
C GLN A 119 23.66 34.21 -29.61
N ILE A 120 24.19 33.09 -30.09
CA ILE A 120 24.15 31.80 -29.39
C ILE A 120 24.93 31.84 -28.05
N GLY A 121 25.98 32.67 -27.95
CA GLY A 121 26.83 32.75 -26.76
C GLY A 121 26.19 33.40 -25.53
N ASP A 122 25.25 34.34 -25.71
CA ASP A 122 24.59 35.01 -24.59
C ASP A 122 23.46 34.16 -23.98
N ILE A 123 22.88 33.25 -24.77
CA ILE A 123 21.78 32.36 -24.34
C ILE A 123 22.31 31.23 -23.46
N MET A 124 23.48 30.66 -23.77
CA MET A 124 24.08 29.59 -22.95
C MET A 124 24.47 30.06 -21.55
N LYS A 125 24.87 31.33 -21.41
CA LYS A 125 25.23 31.90 -20.10
C LYS A 125 24.03 32.10 -19.17
N GLN A 126 22.80 32.14 -19.71
CA GLN A 126 21.58 32.21 -18.92
C GLN A 126 21.02 30.83 -18.55
N ILE A 127 21.38 29.77 -19.29
CA ILE A 127 20.89 28.40 -19.05
C ILE A 127 21.74 27.70 -17.97
N ASP A 128 23.07 27.87 -17.98
CA ASP A 128 23.95 27.31 -16.94
C ASP A 128 23.89 28.07 -15.60
N GLY A 129 23.16 29.19 -15.55
CA GLY A 129 23.05 30.04 -14.35
C GLY A 129 22.06 29.53 -13.29
N ASP A 130 21.26 28.51 -13.60
CA ASP A 130 20.17 28.05 -12.73
C ASP A 130 20.49 26.76 -11.95
N GLU A 131 21.61 26.09 -12.26
CA GLU A 131 21.99 24.84 -11.58
C GLU A 131 22.40 25.03 -10.11
N HIS A 132 22.70 26.28 -9.71
CA HIS A 132 23.09 26.65 -8.35
C HIS A 132 22.20 27.74 -7.74
N LYS A 133 20.96 27.91 -8.22
CA LYS A 133 19.99 28.72 -7.49
C LYS A 133 19.53 27.93 -6.26
N ALA A 134 19.94 28.37 -5.08
CA ALA A 134 19.43 27.82 -3.83
C ALA A 134 17.89 27.86 -3.89
N LEU A 135 17.26 26.69 -3.73
CA LEU A 135 15.82 26.56 -3.59
C LEU A 135 15.37 27.52 -2.47
N PRO A 136 14.27 28.27 -2.63
CA PRO A 136 13.75 29.09 -1.54
C PRO A 136 13.47 28.17 -0.34
N GLU A 137 14.15 28.41 0.78
CA GLU A 137 13.88 27.71 2.03
C GLU A 137 12.44 28.01 2.44
N GLY A 138 11.56 27.01 2.28
CA GLY A 138 10.14 27.12 2.68
C GLY A 138 9.15 26.37 1.79
N GLU A 139 9.55 25.90 0.61
CA GLU A 139 8.61 25.29 -0.36
C GLU A 139 8.89 23.81 -0.65
N ILE A 140 9.63 23.13 0.24
CA ILE A 140 9.63 21.68 0.32
C ILE A 140 8.53 21.29 1.30
N ILE A 141 7.29 21.22 0.80
CA ILE A 141 6.19 20.64 1.57
C ILE A 141 6.43 19.15 1.72
N ASN A 142 6.74 18.68 2.93
CA ASN A 142 6.74 17.25 3.21
C ASN A 142 5.31 16.73 2.97
N PHE A 143 5.18 15.66 2.19
CA PHE A 143 3.89 15.02 1.90
C PHE A 143 3.11 14.67 3.18
N ASP A 144 3.83 14.37 4.27
CA ASP A 144 3.27 14.06 5.59
C ASP A 144 2.72 15.29 6.37
N THR A 145 2.98 16.51 5.89
CA THR A 145 2.53 17.77 6.54
C THR A 145 1.38 18.47 5.83
N GLN A 146 0.75 17.84 4.84
CA GLN A 146 -0.48 18.38 4.26
C GLN A 146 -1.61 18.33 5.30
N THR A 147 -1.89 19.46 5.94
CA THR A 147 -3.22 19.73 6.51
C THR A 147 -4.06 20.33 5.40
N GLU A 148 -4.59 19.49 4.51
CA GLU A 148 -5.73 19.90 3.71
C GLU A 148 -6.90 20.21 4.67
N PRO A 149 -7.69 21.27 4.46
CA PRO A 149 -8.95 21.47 5.19
C PRO A 149 -10.03 20.49 4.70
N GLY A 150 -9.64 19.23 4.44
CA GLY A 150 -10.54 18.10 4.30
C GLY A 150 -10.74 17.50 5.68
N MET A 151 -11.99 17.33 6.09
CA MET A 151 -12.38 16.80 7.41
C MET A 151 -11.72 15.45 7.70
N VAL A 152 -10.55 15.46 8.35
CA VAL A 152 -10.00 14.29 9.03
C VAL A 152 -10.46 14.38 10.47
N VAL A 153 -11.49 13.60 10.81
CA VAL A 153 -11.92 13.42 12.20
C VAL A 153 -11.00 12.35 12.81
N PRO A 154 -10.16 12.68 13.81
CA PRO A 154 -9.35 11.68 14.48
C PRO A 154 -10.24 10.62 15.12
N ALA A 155 -9.84 9.35 15.11
CA ALA A 155 -10.64 8.24 15.64
C ALA A 155 -11.15 8.43 17.08
N TYR A 156 -10.44 9.22 17.90
CA TYR A 156 -10.84 9.53 19.27
C TYR A 156 -11.96 10.60 19.39
N LYS A 157 -12.24 11.33 18.30
CA LYS A 157 -13.33 12.33 18.18
C LYS A 157 -14.56 11.81 17.42
N ALA A 158 -14.56 10.56 16.96
CA ALA A 158 -15.69 9.98 16.23
C ALA A 158 -16.99 9.89 17.05
N GLY A 159 -16.89 9.95 18.39
CA GLY A 159 -18.05 9.95 19.29
C GLY A 159 -18.80 11.30 19.38
N GLU A 160 -18.22 12.38 18.86
CA GLU A 160 -18.85 13.71 18.74
C GLU A 160 -19.06 14.02 17.24
N SER A 161 -19.69 13.10 16.51
CA SER A 161 -20.10 13.39 15.13
C SER A 161 -21.43 14.13 15.16
N ASP A 162 -21.49 15.30 14.52
CA ASP A 162 -22.75 15.92 14.14
C ASP A 162 -23.52 14.89 13.27
N GLU A 163 -24.78 14.64 13.64
CA GLU A 163 -25.62 13.62 13.01
C GLU A 163 -25.71 13.87 11.50
N ILE A 164 -25.52 12.80 10.71
CA ILE A 164 -25.54 12.89 9.25
C ILE A 164 -26.99 13.17 8.81
N PRO A 165 -27.28 14.32 8.18
CA PRO A 165 -28.65 14.70 7.86
C PRO A 165 -29.28 13.72 6.85
N LEU A 166 -30.50 13.28 7.14
CA LEU A 166 -31.22 12.29 6.34
C LEU A 166 -31.91 12.97 5.14
N TYR A 167 -31.85 12.35 3.95
CA TYR A 167 -32.40 12.92 2.71
C TYR A 167 -33.71 12.21 2.30
N ASN A 168 -34.77 12.97 2.05
CA ASN A 168 -36.04 12.45 1.54
C ASN A 168 -36.04 12.41 0.01
N HIS A 169 -35.94 11.20 -0.54
CA HIS A 169 -35.89 10.98 -1.99
C HIS A 169 -37.18 11.31 -2.74
N ASP A 170 -38.34 11.34 -2.06
CA ASP A 170 -39.63 11.62 -2.68
C ASP A 170 -39.89 13.12 -2.82
N LYS A 171 -39.45 13.91 -1.83
CA LYS A 171 -39.57 15.39 -1.82
C LYS A 171 -38.35 16.09 -2.41
N GLY A 172 -37.20 15.42 -2.45
CA GLY A 172 -35.95 15.96 -2.98
C GLY A 172 -35.19 16.89 -2.02
N GLU A 173 -35.52 16.85 -0.72
CA GLU A 173 -35.04 17.80 0.30
C GLU A 173 -34.43 17.05 1.51
N LEU A 174 -33.55 17.74 2.26
CA LEU A 174 -33.00 17.23 3.53
C LEU A 174 -34.06 17.34 4.62
N LEU A 175 -34.12 16.34 5.50
CA LEU A 175 -35.06 16.31 6.61
C LEU A 175 -34.50 17.13 7.77
N ASP A 176 -35.32 18.04 8.28
CA ASP A 176 -35.01 18.84 9.46
C ASP A 176 -35.16 17.98 10.73
N ILE A 177 -34.33 18.25 11.74
CA ILE A 177 -34.36 17.57 13.04
C ILE A 177 -35.25 18.39 13.99
N ASN A 178 -36.21 17.74 14.65
CA ASN A 178 -37.08 18.37 15.65
C ASN A 178 -36.37 18.60 17.00
N GLU A 179 -37.02 19.29 17.93
CA GLU A 179 -36.45 19.59 19.27
C GLU A 179 -36.13 18.33 20.09
N ASP A 180 -36.68 17.16 19.71
CA ASP A 180 -36.47 15.87 20.35
C ASP A 180 -35.35 15.04 19.70
N GLY A 181 -34.70 15.55 18.64
CA GLY A 181 -33.60 14.85 17.96
C GLY A 181 -34.04 13.81 16.92
N GLU A 182 -35.30 13.86 16.47
CA GLU A 182 -35.83 12.98 15.43
C GLU A 182 -36.06 13.74 14.10
N TYR A 183 -35.88 13.06 12.97
CA TYR A 183 -36.15 13.63 11.64
C TYR A 183 -37.65 13.79 11.40
N GLU A 184 -38.12 14.98 11.04
CA GLU A 184 -39.52 15.22 10.65
C GLU A 184 -39.79 14.72 9.23
N GLU A 185 -40.86 13.93 9.00
CA GLU A 185 -41.22 13.31 7.69
C GLU A 185 -41.63 14.28 6.55
#